data_AF-A0A6C0KQ91-F1
#
_entry.id   AF-A0A6C0KQ91-F1
#
_cell.length_a   1.000
_cell.length_b   1.000
_cell.length_c   1.000
_cell.angle_alpha   90.00
_cell.angle_beta   90.00
_cell.angle_gamma   90.00
#
_symmetry.space_group_name_H-M   'P 1'
#
loop_
_entity.id
_entity.type
_entity.pdbx_description
1 polymer ?
#
loop_
_entity_poly.entity_id
_entity_poly.type
_entity_poly.pdbx_seq_one_letter_code
_entity_poly.pdbx_strand_id
1 'polypeptide(L)'
;MDLFLIRDNIGFYAPIILFFFTLFLLRNKIFYIIFFVFGYVLNIFLNIALKMILKEPRPLNDKKTLEIAIHNGIRVKFDKFGLPSGHAQSCSFCLAFIFLTLNNPFYTTLYSIITIISIYQRYIYNNHTIKQLIIGLIIGIAFGYLVYFMAKKYIMGNIKLKKDDFAPK
;
A
#
# COMPACT_ATOMS: atom_id res chain seq x y z
N MET A 1 20.35 10.36 19.01
CA MET A 1 19.48 10.49 17.83
C MET A 1 18.07 10.64 18.33
N ASP A 2 17.42 11.78 18.08
CA ASP A 2 16.11 12.08 18.65
C ASP A 2 15.06 11.07 18.20
N LEU A 3 14.27 10.57 19.15
CA LEU A 3 13.22 9.57 18.92
C LEU A 3 12.23 10.02 17.82
N PHE A 4 11.99 11.32 17.72
CA PHE A 4 11.18 11.93 16.67
C PHE A 4 11.75 11.70 15.28
N LEU A 5 13.06 11.91 15.09
CA LEU A 5 13.73 11.72 13.81
C LEU A 5 13.64 10.26 13.34
N ILE A 6 13.75 9.30 14.26
CA ILE A 6 13.62 7.88 13.96
C ILE A 6 12.19 7.57 13.48
N ARG A 7 11.17 8.00 14.22
CA ARG A 7 9.76 7.84 13.84
C ARG A 7 9.47 8.44 12.47
N ASP A 8 9.97 9.65 12.21
CA ASP A 8 9.69 10.37 10.98
C ASP A 8 10.35 9.70 9.77
N ASN A 9 11.57 9.18 9.93
CA ASN A 9 12.22 8.35 8.92
C ASN A 9 11.45 7.04 8.66
N ILE A 10 11.02 6.34 9.71
CA ILE A 10 10.19 5.13 9.57
C ILE A 10 8.91 5.47 8.80
N GLY A 11 8.19 6.52 9.18
CA GLY A 11 6.96 6.93 8.51
C GLY A 11 7.17 7.33 7.06
N PHE A 12 8.32 7.96 6.76
CA PHE A 12 8.68 8.35 5.40
C PHE A 12 8.99 7.14 4.50
N TYR A 13 9.82 6.22 4.99
CA TYR A 13 10.26 5.03 4.25
C TYR A 13 9.32 3.81 4.39
N ALA A 14 8.23 3.92 5.15
CA ALA A 14 7.30 2.82 5.44
C ALA A 14 6.87 2.00 4.20
N PRO A 15 6.45 2.59 3.06
CA PRO A 15 6.09 1.80 1.88
C PRO A 15 7.23 0.91 1.38
N ILE A 16 8.47 1.44 1.39
CA ILE A 16 9.67 0.73 0.94
C ILE A 16 10.03 -0.37 1.95
N ILE A 17 10.01 -0.05 3.24
CA ILE A 17 10.26 -1.01 4.32
C ILE A 17 9.27 -2.18 4.22
N LEU A 18 7.97 -1.90 4.12
CA LEU A 18 6.93 -2.94 4.02
C LEU A 18 7.03 -3.73 2.73
N PHE A 19 7.41 -3.11 1.62
CA PHE A 19 7.63 -3.81 0.34
C PHE A 19 8.74 -4.86 0.46
N PHE A 20 9.95 -4.46 0.86
CA PHE A 20 11.07 -5.40 0.99
C PHE A 20 10.84 -6.44 2.09
N PHE A 21 10.21 -6.04 3.19
CA PHE A 21 9.87 -6.99 4.24
C PHE A 21 8.83 -8.01 3.76
N THR A 22 7.88 -7.62 2.91
CA THR A 22 6.93 -8.57 2.29
C THR A 22 7.67 -9.58 1.41
N LEU A 23 8.63 -9.12 0.59
CA LEU A 23 9.45 -10.02 -0.23
C LEU A 23 10.22 -11.03 0.62
N PHE A 24 10.83 -10.58 1.72
CA PHE A 24 11.55 -11.44 2.64
C PHE A 24 10.63 -12.49 3.30
N LEU A 25 9.45 -12.09 3.77
CA LEU A 25 8.48 -13.01 4.39
C LEU A 25 7.93 -14.05 3.40
N LEU A 26 7.77 -13.66 2.13
CA LEU A 26 7.22 -14.51 1.09
C LEU A 26 8.29 -15.27 0.29
N ARG A 27 9.58 -15.23 0.68
CA ARG A 27 10.70 -15.84 -0.06
C ARG A 27 10.52 -17.30 -0.49
N ASN A 28 9.74 -18.07 0.28
CA ASN A 28 9.44 -19.48 -0.01
C ASN A 28 8.06 -19.70 -0.70
N LYS A 29 7.43 -18.63 -1.16
CA LYS A 29 6.07 -18.60 -1.74
C LYS A 29 6.08 -17.85 -3.07
N ILE A 30 6.82 -18.38 -4.06
CA ILE A 30 7.16 -17.69 -5.31
C ILE A 30 5.97 -17.08 -6.05
N PHE A 31 4.85 -17.79 -6.17
CA PHE A 31 3.66 -17.26 -6.84
C PHE A 31 3.08 -16.05 -6.10
N TYR A 32 3.03 -16.08 -4.77
CA TYR A 32 2.60 -14.90 -4.01
C TYR A 32 3.54 -13.71 -4.20
N ILE A 33 4.86 -13.93 -4.33
CA ILE A 33 5.81 -12.85 -4.67
C ILE A 33 5.49 -12.24 -6.04
N ILE A 34 5.28 -13.07 -7.06
CA ILE A 34 5.01 -12.60 -8.43
C ILE A 34 3.76 -11.71 -8.44
N PHE A 35 2.66 -12.19 -7.86
CA PHE A 35 1.42 -11.43 -7.76
C PHE A 35 1.58 -10.18 -6.90
N PHE A 36 2.32 -10.26 -5.79
CA PHE A 36 2.58 -9.11 -4.93
C PHE A 36 3.34 -8.01 -5.65
N VAL A 37 4.46 -8.33 -6.32
CA VAL A 37 5.30 -7.35 -7.03
C VAL A 37 4.52 -6.70 -8.16
N PHE A 38 3.86 -7.51 -9.00
CA PHE A 38 3.05 -7.00 -10.09
C PHE A 38 1.88 -6.14 -9.57
N GLY A 39 1.19 -6.62 -8.55
CA GLY A 39 0.13 -5.89 -7.87
C GLY A 39 0.61 -4.58 -7.24
N TYR A 40 1.78 -4.56 -6.62
CA TYR A 40 2.34 -3.34 -6.02
C TYR A 40 2.68 -2.29 -7.09
N VAL A 41 3.23 -2.71 -8.23
CA VAL A 41 3.46 -1.82 -9.38
C VAL A 41 2.13 -1.26 -9.91
N LEU A 42 1.12 -2.11 -10.12
CA LEU A 42 -0.21 -1.66 -10.51
C LEU A 42 -0.86 -0.73 -9.48
N ASN A 43 -0.62 -0.95 -8.18
CA ASN A 43 -1.11 -0.10 -7.10
C ASN A 43 -0.54 1.32 -7.21
N ILE A 44 0.74 1.46 -7.57
CA ILE A 44 1.37 2.77 -7.83
C ILE A 44 0.68 3.45 -9.01
N PHE A 45 0.49 2.73 -10.13
CA PHE A 45 -0.19 3.28 -11.30
C PHE A 45 -1.64 3.68 -10.99
N LEU A 46 -2.36 2.86 -10.21
CA LEU A 46 -3.70 3.16 -9.73
C LEU A 46 -3.72 4.45 -8.91
N ASN A 47 -2.76 4.63 -7.99
CA ASN A 47 -2.65 5.87 -7.21
C ASN A 47 -2.46 7.10 -8.12
N ILE A 48 -1.54 7.01 -9.09
CA ILE A 48 -1.27 8.10 -10.04
C ILE A 48 -2.51 8.42 -10.87
N ALA A 49 -3.17 7.39 -11.42
CA ALA A 49 -4.40 7.54 -12.20
C ALA A 49 -5.51 8.23 -11.38
N LEU A 50 -5.75 7.77 -10.15
CA LEU A 50 -6.75 8.38 -9.27
C LEU A 50 -6.42 9.82 -8.90
N LYS A 51 -5.15 10.14 -8.67
CA LYS A 51 -4.70 11.53 -8.44
C LYS A 51 -5.00 12.44 -9.64
N MET A 52 -4.78 11.94 -10.85
CA MET A 52 -5.04 12.70 -12.08
C MET A 52 -6.54 12.87 -12.35
N ILE A 53 -7.39 11.95 -11.90
CA ILE A 53 -8.84 12.03 -12.05
C ILE A 53 -9.45 12.97 -10.99
N LEU A 54 -9.12 12.73 -9.70
CA LEU A 54 -9.77 13.40 -8.57
C LEU A 54 -9.23 14.81 -8.33
N LYS A 55 -7.93 15.04 -8.60
CA LYS A 55 -7.25 16.34 -8.53
C LYS A 55 -7.46 17.12 -7.22
N GLU A 56 -7.76 16.44 -6.11
CA GLU A 56 -7.96 17.11 -4.82
C GLU A 56 -6.63 17.72 -4.32
N PRO A 57 -6.60 18.99 -3.91
CA PRO A 57 -5.36 19.65 -3.48
C PRO A 57 -4.85 19.12 -2.14
N ARG A 58 -3.54 19.22 -1.90
CA ARG A 58 -2.94 18.99 -0.57
C ARG A 58 -3.29 20.11 0.43
N PRO A 59 -3.18 19.86 1.76
CA PRO A 59 -3.35 20.89 2.78
C PRO A 59 -2.43 22.11 2.54
N LEU A 60 -2.95 23.30 2.79
CA LEU A 60 -2.58 24.57 2.16
C LEU A 60 -1.29 25.27 2.64
N ASN A 61 -0.56 24.73 3.62
CA ASN A 61 0.44 25.54 4.32
C ASN A 61 1.68 25.93 3.50
N ASP A 62 1.92 25.33 2.33
CA ASP A 62 2.96 25.84 1.44
C ASP A 62 2.81 25.43 -0.04
N LYS A 63 1.75 25.92 -0.69
CA LYS A 63 1.58 25.76 -2.16
C LYS A 63 2.83 26.25 -2.92
N LYS A 64 3.49 27.29 -2.42
CA LYS A 64 4.66 27.90 -3.05
C LYS A 64 5.88 26.97 -2.98
N THR A 65 6.19 26.39 -1.82
CA THR A 65 7.27 25.39 -1.71
C THR A 65 6.99 24.13 -2.50
N LEU A 66 5.72 23.71 -2.59
CA LEU A 66 5.33 22.58 -3.44
C LEU A 66 5.54 22.88 -4.93
N GLU A 67 5.14 24.07 -5.37
CA GLU A 67 5.34 24.54 -6.75
C GLU A 67 6.83 24.70 -7.09
N ILE A 68 7.62 25.26 -6.18
CA ILE A 68 9.08 25.35 -6.32
C ILE A 68 9.71 23.96 -6.41
N ALA A 69 9.30 23.01 -5.56
CA ALA A 69 9.80 21.64 -5.60
C ALA A 69 9.44 20.94 -6.92
N ILE A 70 8.26 21.21 -7.49
CA ILE A 70 7.85 20.68 -8.80
C ILE A 70 8.66 21.33 -9.92
N HIS A 71 8.84 22.65 -9.87
CA HIS A 71 9.62 23.41 -10.86
C HIS A 71 11.08 22.95 -10.88
N ASN A 72 11.65 22.68 -9.72
CA ASN A 72 13.03 22.22 -9.58
C ASN A 72 13.20 20.71 -9.80
N GLY A 73 12.15 20.00 -10.22
CA GLY A 73 12.19 18.56 -10.50
C GLY A 73 12.31 17.66 -9.27
N ILE A 74 12.28 18.22 -8.06
CA ILE A 74 12.33 17.47 -6.78
C ILE A 74 11.03 16.68 -6.58
N ARG A 75 9.91 17.19 -7.10
CA ARG A 75 8.60 16.54 -7.08
C ARG A 75 8.00 16.47 -8.48
N VAL A 76 7.19 15.45 -8.72
CA VAL A 76 6.50 15.28 -10.01
C VAL A 76 5.21 16.10 -10.04
N LYS A 77 4.76 16.52 -11.23
CA LYS A 77 3.61 17.45 -11.37
C LYS A 77 2.33 16.98 -10.67
N PHE A 78 2.08 15.67 -10.60
CA PHE A 78 0.91 15.11 -9.93
C PHE A 78 1.03 15.05 -8.40
N ASP A 79 2.22 15.33 -7.83
CA ASP A 79 2.38 15.45 -6.38
C ASP A 79 1.64 16.65 -5.81
N LYS A 80 1.21 17.60 -6.63
CA LYS A 80 0.29 18.66 -6.16
C LYS A 80 -1.05 18.13 -5.67
N PHE A 81 -1.46 16.94 -6.14
CA PHE A 81 -2.70 16.29 -5.74
C PHE A 81 -2.50 15.41 -4.50
N GLY A 82 -3.39 15.59 -3.54
CA GLY A 82 -3.40 14.94 -2.23
C GLY A 82 -4.25 13.67 -2.17
N LEU A 83 -5.29 13.54 -2.99
CA LEU A 83 -6.17 12.36 -2.96
C LEU A 83 -5.87 11.38 -4.10
N PRO A 84 -5.70 10.07 -3.84
CA PRO A 84 -5.43 9.44 -2.54
C PRO A 84 -3.95 9.55 -2.10
N SER A 85 -3.70 9.42 -0.80
CA SER A 85 -2.34 9.32 -0.26
C SER A 85 -1.66 8.05 -0.73
N GLY A 86 -0.55 8.18 -1.46
CA GLY A 86 0.24 7.05 -1.96
C GLY A 86 0.88 6.23 -0.83
N HIS A 87 1.36 6.90 0.23
CA HIS A 87 1.87 6.21 1.42
C HIS A 87 0.80 5.36 2.10
N ALA A 88 -0.38 5.93 2.34
CA ALA A 88 -1.49 5.20 2.97
C ALA A 88 -1.95 4.02 2.10
N GLN A 89 -2.07 4.23 0.79
CA GLN A 89 -2.48 3.20 -0.16
C GLN A 89 -1.45 2.07 -0.27
N SER A 90 -0.16 2.36 -0.42
CA SER A 90 0.86 1.33 -0.51
C SER A 90 1.09 0.57 0.79
N CYS A 91 1.09 1.26 1.95
CA CYS A 91 1.25 0.57 3.23
C CYS A 91 0.08 -0.37 3.52
N SER A 92 -1.14 0.09 3.26
CA SER A 92 -2.35 -0.72 3.48
C SER A 92 -2.54 -1.84 2.46
N PHE A 93 -2.06 -1.66 1.22
CA PHE A 93 -1.92 -2.74 0.25
C PHE A 93 -1.02 -3.86 0.81
N CYS A 94 0.18 -3.52 1.28
CA CYS A 94 1.10 -4.50 1.88
C CYS A 94 0.49 -5.18 3.11
N LEU A 95 -0.14 -4.40 3.99
CA LEU A 95 -0.82 -4.91 5.19
C LEU A 95 -1.92 -5.92 4.82
N ALA A 96 -2.83 -5.57 3.92
CA ALA A 96 -3.92 -6.44 3.50
C ALA A 96 -3.39 -7.74 2.85
N PHE A 97 -2.39 -7.61 1.97
CA PHE A 97 -1.81 -8.75 1.29
C PHE A 97 -1.11 -9.72 2.26
N ILE A 98 -0.30 -9.21 3.19
CA ILE A 98 0.38 -10.04 4.20
C ILE A 98 -0.59 -10.65 5.20
N PHE A 99 -1.58 -9.89 5.67
CA PHE A 99 -2.64 -10.39 6.55
C PHE A 99 -3.31 -11.62 5.95
N LEU A 100 -3.74 -11.54 4.68
CA LEU A 100 -4.43 -12.63 4.00
C LEU A 100 -3.50 -13.80 3.63
N THR A 101 -2.24 -13.52 3.30
CA THR A 101 -1.29 -14.54 2.83
C THR A 101 -0.68 -15.36 3.97
N LEU A 102 -0.35 -14.70 5.09
CA LEU A 102 0.28 -15.35 6.23
C LEU A 102 -0.70 -15.70 7.35
N ASN A 103 -1.82 -14.97 7.47
CA ASN A 103 -2.80 -15.10 8.53
C ASN A 103 -2.17 -15.19 9.94
N ASN A 104 -1.14 -14.36 10.16
CA ASN A 104 -0.35 -14.38 11.38
C ASN A 104 -0.51 -13.03 12.12
N PRO A 105 -0.99 -13.04 13.38
CA PRO A 105 -1.29 -11.82 14.12
C PRO A 105 -0.05 -10.98 14.45
N PHE A 106 1.12 -11.60 14.60
CA PHE A 106 2.37 -10.88 14.88
C PHE A 106 2.76 -9.99 13.69
N TYR A 107 2.83 -10.56 12.47
CA TYR A 107 3.17 -9.79 11.28
C TYR A 107 2.09 -8.76 10.94
N THR A 108 0.82 -9.09 11.14
CA THR A 108 -0.30 -8.16 10.93
C THR A 108 -0.20 -6.94 11.85
N THR A 109 0.09 -7.17 13.14
CA THR A 109 0.30 -6.09 14.12
C THR A 109 1.50 -5.23 13.74
N LEU A 110 2.62 -5.84 13.36
CA LEU A 110 3.82 -5.10 12.96
C LEU A 110 3.57 -4.22 11.72
N TYR A 111 2.89 -4.74 10.69
CA TYR A 111 2.53 -3.96 9.50
C TYR A 111 1.56 -2.84 9.83
N SER A 112 0.61 -3.08 10.73
CA SER A 112 -0.36 -2.08 11.19
C SER A 112 0.34 -0.92 11.90
N ILE A 113 1.29 -1.21 12.79
CA ILE A 113 2.09 -0.18 13.50
C ILE A 113 2.86 0.69 12.50
N ILE A 114 3.58 0.09 11.56
CA ILE A 114 4.35 0.85 10.55
C ILE A 114 3.42 1.70 9.66
N THR A 115 2.26 1.15 9.30
CA THR A 115 1.23 1.87 8.54
C THR A 115 0.71 3.09 9.31
N ILE A 116 0.40 2.92 10.61
CA ILE A 116 -0.06 4.00 11.48
C ILE A 116 1.01 5.08 11.63
N ILE A 117 2.28 4.70 11.82
CA ILE A 117 3.40 5.65 11.90
C ILE A 117 3.50 6.46 10.59
N SER A 118 3.36 5.81 9.44
CA SER A 118 3.37 6.50 8.14
C SER A 118 2.22 7.50 8.00
N ILE A 119 1.00 7.09 8.37
CA ILE A 119 -0.19 7.95 8.28
C ILE A 119 -0.07 9.16 9.21
N TYR A 120 0.36 8.91 10.46
CA TYR A 120 0.58 9.95 11.44
C TYR A 120 1.62 10.97 10.97
N GLN A 121 2.74 10.50 10.41
CA GLN A 121 3.74 11.36 9.78
C GLN A 121 3.13 12.19 8.65
N ARG A 122 2.35 11.59 7.75
CA ARG A 122 1.75 12.33 6.62
C ARG A 122 0.76 13.40 7.07
N TYR A 123 0.06 13.17 8.17
CA TYR A 123 -0.84 14.14 8.79
C TYR A 123 -0.08 15.30 9.44
N ILE A 124 0.86 15.03 10.36
CA ILE A 124 1.58 16.07 11.11
C ILE A 124 2.39 16.99 10.19
N TYR A 125 2.96 16.46 9.11
CA TYR A 125 3.70 17.24 8.12
C TYR A 125 2.81 17.91 7.06
N ASN A 126 1.48 17.97 7.27
CA ASN A 126 0.51 18.60 6.37
C ASN A 126 0.60 18.10 4.91
N ASN A 127 1.07 16.87 4.71
CA ASN A 127 1.16 16.30 3.36
C ASN A 127 -0.22 15.89 2.85
N HIS A 128 -1.09 15.45 3.76
CA HIS A 128 -2.43 14.94 3.45
C HIS A 128 -3.44 15.27 4.54
N THR A 129 -4.70 15.50 4.16
CA THR A 129 -5.83 15.57 5.10
C THR A 129 -6.17 14.17 5.64
N ILE A 130 -6.91 14.11 6.76
CA ILE A 130 -7.42 12.84 7.30
C ILE A 130 -8.26 12.09 6.27
N LYS A 131 -9.14 12.81 5.54
CA LYS A 131 -9.95 12.24 4.44
C LYS A 131 -9.06 11.58 3.38
N GLN A 132 -7.99 12.25 2.96
CA GLN A 132 -7.06 11.73 1.94
C GLN A 132 -6.32 10.47 2.40
N LEU A 133 -6.01 10.38 3.69
CA LEU A 133 -5.38 9.21 4.30
C LEU A 133 -6.36 8.04 4.40
N ILE A 134 -7.60 8.28 4.86
CA ILE A 134 -8.65 7.24 4.96
C ILE A 134 -8.98 6.66 3.58
N ILE A 135 -9.17 7.51 2.56
CA ILE A 135 -9.48 7.01 1.22
C ILE A 135 -8.29 6.23 0.65
N GLY A 136 -7.05 6.69 0.87
CA GLY A 136 -5.85 5.94 0.50
C GLY A 136 -5.80 4.56 1.15
N LEU A 137 -6.07 4.47 2.46
CA LEU A 137 -6.18 3.21 3.20
C LEU A 137 -7.22 2.27 2.57
N ILE A 138 -8.44 2.77 2.31
CA ILE A 138 -9.53 1.95 1.76
C ILE A 138 -9.14 1.37 0.40
N ILE A 139 -8.60 2.20 -0.50
CA ILE A 139 -8.17 1.78 -1.82
C ILE A 139 -7.06 0.73 -1.72
N GLY A 140 -6.07 0.95 -0.86
CA GLY A 140 -4.95 0.03 -0.69
C GLY A 140 -5.40 -1.33 -0.14
N ILE A 141 -6.28 -1.34 0.86
CA ILE A 141 -6.86 -2.59 1.40
C ILE A 141 -7.65 -3.33 0.32
N ALA A 142 -8.55 -2.63 -0.38
CA ALA A 142 -9.39 -3.23 -1.41
C ALA A 142 -8.54 -3.83 -2.54
N PHE A 143 -7.51 -3.10 -2.99
CA PHE A 143 -6.62 -3.57 -4.04
C PHE A 143 -5.70 -4.71 -3.57
N GLY A 144 -5.20 -4.65 -2.34
CA GLY A 144 -4.42 -5.73 -1.73
C GLY A 144 -5.22 -7.03 -1.60
N TYR A 145 -6.49 -6.93 -1.18
CA TYR A 145 -7.43 -8.05 -1.17
C TYR A 145 -7.65 -8.63 -2.57
N LEU A 146 -7.88 -7.78 -3.58
CA LEU A 146 -8.07 -8.21 -4.97
C LEU A 146 -6.84 -8.98 -5.49
N VAL A 147 -5.63 -8.46 -5.26
CA VAL A 147 -4.40 -9.12 -5.70
C VAL A 147 -4.18 -10.45 -4.98
N TYR A 148 -4.45 -10.52 -3.68
CA TYR A 148 -4.45 -11.79 -2.94
C TYR A 148 -5.44 -12.79 -3.52
N PHE A 149 -6.67 -12.36 -3.81
CA PHE A 149 -7.71 -13.22 -4.38
C PHE A 149 -7.29 -13.80 -5.73
N MET A 150 -6.70 -12.98 -6.61
CA MET A 150 -6.16 -13.44 -7.90
C MET A 150 -5.03 -14.45 -7.70
N ALA A 151 -4.09 -14.17 -6.78
CA ALA A 151 -2.98 -15.09 -6.47
C ALA A 151 -3.50 -16.43 -5.95
N LYS A 152 -4.42 -16.40 -4.97
CA LYS A 152 -5.03 -17.60 -4.38
C LYS A 152 -5.75 -18.43 -5.43
N LYS A 153 -6.57 -17.79 -6.29
CA LYS A 153 -7.28 -18.46 -7.38
C LYS A 153 -6.31 -19.12 -8.37
N TYR A 154 -5.23 -18.43 -8.73
CA TYR A 154 -4.20 -18.98 -9.61
C TYR A 154 -3.52 -20.22 -8.99
N ILE A 155 -3.14 -20.14 -7.71
CA ILE A 155 -2.44 -21.22 -7.00
C ILE A 155 -3.36 -22.43 -6.79
N MET A 156 -4.62 -22.22 -6.43
CA MET A 156 -5.60 -23.31 -6.24
C MET A 156 -5.98 -23.98 -7.57
N GLY A 157 -5.85 -23.27 -8.69
CA GLY A 157 -6.31 -23.73 -10.00
C GLY A 157 -7.83 -23.86 -10.09
N ASN A 158 -8.30 -24.39 -11.22
CA ASN A 158 -9.72 -24.72 -11.40
C ASN A 158 -9.99 -26.07 -10.74
N ILE A 159 -10.57 -26.05 -9.53
CA ILE A 159 -11.10 -27.26 -8.92
C ILE A 159 -12.33 -27.68 -9.73
N LYS A 160 -12.17 -28.69 -10.57
CA LYS A 160 -13.29 -29.38 -11.22
C LYS A 160 -13.71 -30.54 -10.33
N LEU A 161 -15.02 -30.70 -10.13
CA LEU A 161 -15.56 -31.94 -9.57
C LEU A 161 -15.05 -33.12 -10.40
N LYS A 162 -14.45 -34.10 -9.72
CA LYS A 162 -14.10 -35.37 -10.34
C LYS A 162 -15.30 -36.32 -10.28
N LYS A 163 -15.38 -37.29 -11.19
CA LYS A 163 -16.50 -38.25 -11.22
C LYS A 163 -16.58 -39.09 -9.94
N ASP A 164 -15.42 -39.31 -9.33
CA ASP A 164 -15.14 -40.03 -8.10
C ASP A 164 -15.52 -39.26 -6.82
N ASP A 165 -15.83 -37.96 -6.91
CA ASP A 165 -16.36 -37.17 -5.77
C ASP A 165 -17.78 -37.62 -5.35
N PHE A 166 -18.46 -38.40 -6.20
CA PHE A 166 -19.78 -39.00 -5.94
C PHE A 166 -19.74 -40.51 -5.69
N ALA A 167 -18.55 -41.10 -5.48
CA ALA A 167 -18.47 -42.53 -5.19
C ALA A 167 -19.15 -42.84 -3.83
N PRO A 168 -20.01 -43.87 -3.74
CA PRO A 168 -20.62 -44.27 -2.48
C PRO A 168 -19.53 -44.70 -1.49
N LYS A 169 -19.70 -44.31 -0.22
CA LYS A 169 -18.80 -44.63 0.89
C LYS A 169 -18.82 -46.11 1.24
#